data_AF-A0A1C2JCP3-F1
#
_entry.id   AF-A0A1C2JCP3-F1
#
_cell.length_a   1.000
_cell.length_b   1.000
_cell.length_c   1.000
_cell.angle_alpha   90.00
_cell.angle_beta   90.00
_cell.angle_gamma   90.00
#
_symmetry.space_group_name_H-M   'P 1'
#
loop_
_entity.id
_entity.type
_entity.pdbx_description
1 polymer ?
#
loop_
_entity_poly.entity_id
_entity_poly.type
_entity_poly.pdbx_seq_one_letter_code
_entity_poly.pdbx_strand_id
1 'polypeptide(L)'
;MQIGRPTRRVCADFYDDPAIELDLLEVQLGINRAYRNKGERDTALMELAVLSLKKHVAAYSGLNGDKYPSYADVAAWLESDGYLSKFTDFLLHDKKPALIAHDPSQPAEPADTEHGHPG
;
A
#
# COMPACT_ATOMS: atom_id res chain seq x y z
N MET A 1 18.61 -13.23 -10.12
CA MET A 1 18.36 -12.35 -8.96
C MET A 1 18.05 -10.96 -9.48
N GLN A 2 16.79 -10.53 -9.43
CA GLN A 2 16.40 -9.18 -9.84
C GLN A 2 16.55 -8.28 -8.61
N ILE A 3 17.63 -7.49 -8.55
CA ILE A 3 17.88 -6.55 -7.47
C ILE A 3 17.14 -5.25 -7.84
N GLY A 4 15.86 -5.16 -7.49
CA GLY A 4 15.11 -3.92 -7.63
C GLY A 4 15.77 -2.83 -6.78
N ARG A 5 16.03 -1.65 -7.35
CA ARG A 5 16.58 -0.52 -6.59
C ARG A 5 15.55 -0.08 -5.54
N PRO A 6 15.94 0.11 -4.26
CA PRO A 6 15.02 0.57 -3.24
C PRO A 6 14.49 1.96 -3.61
N THR A 7 13.18 2.07 -3.78
CA THR A 7 12.52 3.35 -3.99
C THR A 7 12.16 3.94 -2.63
N ARG A 8 12.92 4.93 -2.15
CA ARG A 8 12.58 5.71 -0.94
C ARG A 8 11.55 6.78 -1.33
N ARG A 9 10.26 6.52 -1.11
CA ARG A 9 9.20 7.46 -1.48
C ARG A 9 8.24 7.84 -0.35
N VAL A 10 8.40 7.32 0.86
CA VAL A 10 7.43 7.56 1.93
C VAL A 10 8.14 8.04 3.20
N CYS A 11 8.01 9.33 3.48
CA CYS A 11 8.17 9.91 4.81
C CYS A 11 6.80 10.45 5.19
N ALA A 12 6.18 9.87 6.21
CA ALA A 12 4.94 10.36 6.78
C ALA A 12 5.20 10.59 8.27
N ASP A 13 5.06 11.85 8.69
CA ASP A 13 5.19 12.22 10.10
C ASP A 13 3.78 12.25 10.71
N PHE A 14 3.55 11.37 11.67
CA PHE A 14 2.33 11.32 12.47
C PHE A 14 2.56 12.02 13.79
N TYR A 15 1.58 12.79 14.25
CA TYR A 15 1.61 13.53 15.50
C TYR A 15 0.37 13.17 16.32
N ASP A 16 0.47 13.29 17.65
CA ASP A 16 -0.63 13.07 18.60
C ASP A 16 -1.30 11.68 18.47
N ASP A 17 -2.63 11.65 18.36
CA ASP A 17 -3.41 10.40 18.39
C ASP A 17 -2.97 9.37 17.32
N PRO A 18 -2.81 9.74 16.03
CA PRO A 18 -2.28 8.82 15.01
C PRO A 18 -0.92 8.19 15.33
N ALA A 19 -0.03 8.91 16.03
CA ALA A 19 1.27 8.35 16.42
C ALA A 19 1.10 7.27 17.49
N ILE A 20 0.20 7.50 18.45
CA ILE A 20 -0.14 6.53 19.50
C ILE A 20 -0.83 5.30 18.90
N GLU A 21 -1.74 5.49 17.95
CA GLU A 21 -2.40 4.38 17.25
C GLU A 21 -1.41 3.53 16.47
N LEU A 22 -0.44 4.14 15.81
CA LEU A 22 0.61 3.43 15.09
C LEU A 22 1.44 2.56 16.05
N ASP A 23 1.84 3.12 17.20
CA ASP A 23 2.56 2.38 18.25
C ASP A 23 1.74 1.19 18.78
N LEU A 24 0.42 1.39 18.97
CA LEU A 24 -0.48 0.32 19.40
C LEU A 24 -0.58 -0.79 18.35
N LEU A 25 -0.66 -0.44 17.07
CA LEU A 25 -0.68 -1.40 15.96
C LEU A 25 0.63 -2.21 15.90
N GLU A 26 1.79 -1.59 16.13
CA GLU A 26 3.06 -2.31 16.22
C GLU A 26 3.04 -3.39 17.31
N VAL A 27 2.48 -3.06 18.46
CA VAL A 27 2.35 -3.98 19.60
C VAL A 27 1.38 -5.11 19.27
N GLN A 28 0.21 -4.80 18.72
CA GLN A 28 -0.81 -5.79 18.35
C GLN A 28 -0.32 -6.77 17.29
N LEU A 29 0.42 -6.28 16.29
CA LEU A 29 1.03 -7.11 15.25
C LEU A 29 2.27 -7.87 15.75
N GLY A 30 2.79 -7.53 16.92
CA GLY A 30 3.97 -8.15 17.49
C GLY A 30 5.25 -7.89 16.68
N ILE A 31 5.28 -6.82 15.87
CA ILE A 31 6.42 -6.46 15.00
C ILE A 31 7.70 -6.28 15.83
N ASN A 32 7.55 -5.77 17.05
CA ASN A 32 8.62 -5.65 18.05
C ASN A 32 9.33 -6.97 18.40
N ARG A 33 8.70 -8.13 18.14
CA ARG A 33 9.32 -9.45 18.36
C ARG A 33 10.11 -9.94 17.15
N ALA A 34 9.71 -9.51 15.95
CA ALA A 34 10.30 -9.93 14.69
C ALA A 34 11.48 -9.04 14.27
N TYR A 35 11.43 -7.74 14.61
CA TYR A 35 12.41 -6.75 14.19
C TYR A 35 12.91 -5.93 15.38
N ARG A 36 14.23 -5.69 15.42
CA ARG A 36 14.90 -5.06 16.57
C ARG A 36 15.12 -3.57 16.40
N ASN A 37 15.22 -3.09 15.16
CA ASN A 37 15.47 -1.70 14.87
C ASN A 37 14.22 -0.99 14.34
N LYS A 38 14.08 0.30 14.66
CA LYS A 38 12.91 1.10 14.28
C LYS A 38 12.70 1.14 12.76
N GLY A 39 13.79 1.29 11.99
CA GLY A 39 13.69 1.36 10.53
C GLY A 39 13.10 0.11 9.87
N GLU A 40 13.42 -1.08 10.38
CA GLU A 40 12.83 -2.35 9.95
C GLU A 40 11.35 -2.44 10.35
N ARG A 41 10.99 -1.98 11.56
CA ARG A 41 9.59 -1.94 11.99
C ARG A 41 8.76 -1.03 11.11
N ASP A 42 9.24 0.19 10.88
CA ASP A 42 8.62 1.18 9.99
C ASP A 42 8.47 0.61 8.57
N THR A 43 9.50 -0.10 8.07
CA THR A 43 9.45 -0.75 6.75
C THR A 43 8.39 -1.85 6.70
N ALA A 44 8.35 -2.74 7.69
CA ALA A 44 7.39 -3.84 7.74
C ALA A 44 5.94 -3.33 7.86
N LEU A 45 5.71 -2.29 8.68
CA LEU A 45 4.42 -1.61 8.77
C LEU A 45 4.01 -1.02 7.42
N MET A 46 4.94 -0.35 6.73
CA MET A 46 4.67 0.26 5.42
C MET A 46 4.34 -0.80 4.38
N GLU A 47 5.06 -1.93 4.35
CA GLU A 47 4.77 -3.06 3.46
C GLU A 47 3.36 -3.62 3.70
N LEU A 48 2.97 -3.81 4.96
CA LEU A 48 1.63 -4.24 5.33
C LEU A 48 0.56 -3.22 4.93
N ALA A 49 0.81 -1.93 5.16
CA ALA A 49 -0.11 -0.85 4.80
C ALA A 49 -0.33 -0.80 3.28
N VAL A 50 0.74 -0.93 2.47
CA VAL A 50 0.63 -0.97 1.00
C VAL A 50 -0.14 -2.21 0.53
N LEU A 51 0.15 -3.38 1.09
CA LEU A 51 -0.58 -4.62 0.77
C LEU A 51 -2.06 -4.49 1.11
N SER A 52 -2.36 -3.92 2.28
CA SER A 52 -3.72 -3.63 2.71
C SER A 52 -4.39 -2.69 1.73
N LEU A 53 -3.81 -1.51 1.47
CA LEU A 53 -4.38 -0.50 0.57
C LEU A 53 -4.69 -1.05 -0.81
N LYS A 54 -3.80 -1.87 -1.39
CA LYS A 54 -4.05 -2.54 -2.69
C LYS A 54 -5.32 -3.39 -2.68
N LYS A 55 -5.58 -4.14 -1.61
CA LYS A 55 -6.79 -4.96 -1.48
C LYS A 55 -8.04 -4.10 -1.34
N HIS A 56 -7.97 -3.02 -0.57
CA HIS A 56 -9.11 -2.13 -0.37
C HIS A 56 -9.47 -1.38 -1.66
N VAL A 57 -8.47 -0.87 -2.38
CA VAL A 57 -8.69 -0.25 -3.71
C VAL A 57 -9.28 -1.26 -4.69
N ALA A 58 -8.74 -2.49 -4.74
CA ALA A 58 -9.29 -3.54 -5.59
C ALA A 58 -10.75 -3.89 -5.25
N ALA A 59 -11.08 -3.99 -3.96
CA ALA A 59 -12.44 -4.24 -3.49
C ALA A 59 -13.38 -3.09 -3.86
N TYR A 60 -12.97 -1.85 -3.61
CA TYR A 60 -13.74 -0.67 -4.00
C TYR A 60 -14.02 -0.66 -5.51
N SER A 61 -12.98 -0.88 -6.32
CA SER A 61 -13.08 -0.95 -7.78
C SER A 61 -14.00 -2.07 -8.24
N GLY A 62 -13.89 -3.26 -7.63
CA GLY A 62 -14.74 -4.41 -7.96
C GLY A 62 -16.22 -4.19 -7.60
N LEU A 63 -16.50 -3.49 -6.50
CA LEU A 63 -17.85 -3.22 -6.04
C LEU A 63 -18.53 -2.09 -6.81
N ASN A 64 -17.78 -1.04 -7.16
CA ASN A 64 -18.35 0.18 -7.76
C ASN A 64 -18.15 0.27 -9.29
N GLY A 65 -17.36 -0.64 -9.88
CA GLY A 65 -17.06 -0.65 -11.31
C GLY A 65 -16.06 0.42 -11.77
N ASP A 66 -15.49 1.19 -10.83
CA ASP A 66 -14.48 2.20 -11.12
C ASP A 66 -13.07 1.63 -11.06
N LYS A 67 -12.36 1.62 -12.20
CA LYS A 67 -11.01 1.10 -12.30
C LYS A 67 -9.97 1.96 -11.57
N TYR A 68 -10.21 3.26 -11.43
CA TYR A 68 -9.24 4.21 -10.88
C TYR A 68 -9.94 5.17 -9.91
N PRO A 69 -10.35 4.67 -8.72
CA PRO A 69 -11.11 5.47 -7.78
C PRO A 69 -10.30 6.61 -7.21
N SER A 70 -10.98 7.72 -6.90
CA SER A 70 -10.32 8.87 -6.27
C SER A 70 -10.00 8.58 -4.80
N TYR A 71 -9.02 9.30 -4.25
CA TYR A 71 -8.69 9.23 -2.82
C TYR A 71 -9.93 9.48 -1.95
N ALA A 72 -10.71 10.52 -2.26
CA ALA A 72 -11.86 10.92 -1.46
C ALA A 72 -12.94 9.84 -1.41
N ASP A 73 -13.16 9.15 -2.52
CA ASP A 73 -14.16 8.09 -2.62
C ASP A 73 -13.77 6.85 -1.80
N VAL A 74 -12.49 6.44 -1.92
CA VAL A 74 -11.98 5.30 -1.15
C VAL A 74 -11.97 5.62 0.35
N ALA A 75 -11.53 6.83 0.74
CA ALA A 75 -11.52 7.25 2.14
C ALA A 75 -12.93 7.28 2.73
N ALA A 76 -13.88 7.92 2.05
CA ALA A 76 -15.28 7.96 2.49
C ALA A 76 -15.90 6.56 2.59
N TRP A 77 -15.52 5.64 1.69
CA TRP A 77 -15.96 4.25 1.77
C TRP A 77 -15.37 3.51 2.97
N LEU A 78 -14.07 3.66 3.26
CA LEU A 78 -13.43 3.04 4.43
C LEU A 78 -14.05 3.51 5.76
N GLU A 79 -14.49 4.76 5.81
CA GLU A 79 -15.18 5.34 6.97
C GLU A 79 -16.68 5.02 7.04
N SER A 80 -17.24 4.42 5.98
CA SER A 80 -18.68 4.18 5.89
C SER A 80 -19.17 3.02 6.76
N ASP A 81 -20.38 3.17 7.29
CA ASP A 81 -21.07 2.08 7.98
C ASP A 81 -21.25 0.87 7.05
N GLY A 82 -20.83 -0.31 7.52
CA GLY A 82 -20.91 -1.55 6.75
C GLY A 82 -19.77 -1.78 5.76
N TYR A 83 -18.74 -0.91 5.73
CA TYR A 83 -17.49 -1.13 4.99
C TYR A 83 -16.94 -2.55 5.21
N LEU A 84 -16.76 -2.95 6.48
CA LEU A 84 -16.21 -4.27 6.83
C LEU A 84 -17.03 -5.42 6.26
N SER A 85 -18.37 -5.32 6.25
CA SER A 85 -19.24 -6.33 5.65
C SER A 85 -18.99 -6.44 4.15
N LYS A 86 -19.06 -5.30 3.43
CA LYS A 86 -18.84 -5.25 1.98
C LYS A 86 -17.46 -5.76 1.57
N PHE A 87 -16.43 -5.40 2.34
CA PHE A 87 -15.07 -5.86 2.11
C PHE A 87 -14.93 -7.37 2.35
N THR A 88 -15.53 -7.89 3.44
CA THR A 88 -15.51 -9.32 3.74
C THR A 88 -16.25 -10.12 2.67
N ASP A 89 -17.42 -9.66 2.24
CA ASP A 89 -18.19 -10.28 1.15
C ASP A 89 -17.38 -10.31 -0.14
N PHE A 90 -16.69 -9.21 -0.48
CA PHE A 90 -15.77 -9.17 -1.61
C PHE A 90 -14.66 -10.23 -1.49
N LEU A 91 -13.99 -10.32 -0.33
CA LEU A 91 -12.92 -11.31 -0.12
C LEU A 91 -13.41 -12.76 -0.20
N LEU A 92 -14.64 -13.04 0.23
CA LEU A 92 -15.24 -14.38 0.18
C LEU A 92 -15.67 -14.79 -1.23
N HIS A 93 -16.03 -13.81 -2.07
CA HIS A 93 -16.57 -14.05 -3.41
C HIS A 93 -15.58 -13.77 -4.54
N ASP A 94 -14.42 -13.18 -4.26
CA ASP A 94 -13.36 -13.00 -5.25
C ASP A 94 -12.74 -14.36 -5.65
N LYS A 95 -13.13 -14.85 -6.84
CA LYS A 95 -12.64 -16.10 -7.42
C LYS A 95 -11.29 -15.94 -8.14
N LYS A 96 -10.67 -14.75 -8.15
CA LYS A 96 -9.36 -14.49 -8.77
C LYS A 96 -8.45 -13.70 -7.82
N PRO A 97 -7.62 -14.36 -7.00
CA PRO A 97 -6.63 -13.67 -6.15
C PRO A 97 -5.47 -13.02 -6.95
N ALA A 98 -5.61 -12.80 -8.26
CA ALA A 98 -4.54 -12.49 -9.21
C ALA A 98 -4.21 -11.00 -9.38
N LEU A 99 -4.49 -10.14 -8.39
CA LEU A 99 -4.10 -8.72 -8.43
C LEU A 99 -2.71 -8.43 -7.80
N ILE A 100 -1.99 -9.48 -7.38
CA ILE A 100 -0.60 -9.41 -6.91
C ILE A 100 0.34 -10.15 -7.87
N ALA A 101 0.14 -10.01 -9.18
CA ALA A 101 1.22 -10.27 -10.13
C ALA A 101 1.77 -8.92 -10.56
N HIS A 102 2.95 -8.55 -10.06
CA HIS A 102 3.80 -7.62 -10.79
C HIS A 102 3.99 -8.23 -12.18
N ASP A 103 3.57 -7.55 -13.25
CA ASP A 103 3.96 -7.93 -14.60
C ASP A 103 5.37 -7.36 -14.83
N PRO A 104 6.43 -8.20 -14.86
CA PRO A 104 7.80 -7.75 -15.11
C PRO A 104 8.03 -7.38 -16.59
N SER A 105 7.01 -7.47 -17.44
CA SER A 105 7.14 -7.33 -18.89
C SER A 105 6.92 -5.89 -19.39
N GLN A 106 6.53 -4.96 -18.52
CA GLN A 106 6.31 -3.57 -18.93
C GLN A 106 7.66 -2.84 -19.05
N PRO A 107 8.10 -2.45 -20.25
CA PRO A 107 9.38 -1.76 -20.43
C PRO A 107 9.27 -0.36 -19.83
N ALA A 108 10.23 0.03 -18.99
CA ALA A 108 10.38 1.42 -18.57
C ALA A 108 10.75 2.26 -19.81
N GLU A 109 9.93 3.25 -20.14
CA GLU A 109 10.29 4.26 -21.13
C GLU A 109 11.62 4.90 -20.75
N PRO A 110 12.59 5.02 -21.67
CA PRO A 110 13.85 5.68 -21.38
C PRO A 110 13.59 7.18 -21.22
N ALA A 111 13.90 7.70 -20.03
CA ALA A 111 13.93 9.14 -19.80
C ALA A 111 15.03 9.76 -20.67
N ASP A 112 14.62 10.68 -21.55
CA ASP A 112 15.50 11.48 -22.39
C ASP A 112 16.61 12.10 -21.55
N THR A 113 17.85 11.75 -21.90
CA THR A 113 19.05 12.29 -21.27
C THR A 113 19.43 13.55 -22.05
N GLU A 114 18.95 14.72 -21.61
CA GLU A 114 19.44 15.98 -22.15
C GLU A 114 20.92 16.21 -21.77
N HIS A 115 21.67 16.59 -22.78
CA HIS A 115 23.13 16.60 -22.85
C HIS A 115 23.79 17.67 -21.96
N GLY A 116 24.66 17.25 -21.05
CA GLY A 116 25.74 18.11 -20.53
C GLY A 116 26.98 17.98 -21.43
N HIS A 117 27.27 19.00 -22.22
CA HIS A 117 28.50 19.10 -23.01
C HIS A 117 29.60 19.75 -22.14
N PRO A 118 30.80 19.17 -22.01
CA PRO A 118 31.97 19.90 -21.55
C PRO A 118 32.88 20.26 -22.73
N GLY A 119 33.39 21.50 -22.76
CA GLY A 119 34.42 21.96 -23.72
C GLY A 119 34.13 23.33 -24.29
#